data_AF-A0A5R9E5D5-F1
#
_entry.id   AF-A0A5R9E5D5-F1
#
_cell.length_a   1.000
_cell.length_b   1.000
_cell.length_c   1.000
_cell.angle_alpha   90.00
_cell.angle_beta   90.00
_cell.angle_gamma   90.00
#
_symmetry.space_group_name_H-M   'P 1'
#
loop_
_entity.id
_entity.type
_entity.pdbx_description
1 polymer ?
#
loop_
_entity_poly.entity_id
_entity_poly.type
_entity_poly.pdbx_seq_one_letter_code
_entity_poly.pdbx_strand_id
1 'polypeptide(L)'
;MSADAPAGEEQGSRLAGGCVAVVLVGGSLFTLVQAVPESAYVLIGAAGTVGVQRARAWNARRREPAAEEEQPEPVDIVATLHEAADPGRSVLLTQIQKVAGLPNTRAVRALLGEAGIRTRGVRTPAGNGPGVHHEDIPPPLSPESDTPSEGCLCSSGANANTNNESGEGAREGLRVELIGQAGARIIDPNEARRRHEVRAR
;
A
#
# COMPACT_ATOMS: atom_id res chain seq x y z
N MET A 1 10.85 49.32 -22.77
CA MET A 1 10.29 48.18 -23.52
C MET A 1 11.26 47.03 -23.37
N SER A 2 10.71 45.87 -22.99
CA SER A 2 11.40 44.67 -22.54
C SER A 2 12.21 43.98 -23.63
N ALA A 3 13.06 43.07 -23.15
CA ALA A 3 14.00 42.20 -23.83
C ALA A 3 13.50 41.50 -25.09
N ASP A 4 14.43 41.21 -25.99
CA ASP A 4 14.37 40.00 -26.80
C ASP A 4 15.77 39.36 -26.86
N ALA A 5 15.90 38.18 -26.27
CA ALA A 5 17.05 37.31 -26.37
C ALA A 5 16.53 35.99 -26.96
N PRO A 6 17.05 35.50 -28.09
CA PRO A 6 16.68 34.18 -28.57
C PRO A 6 17.40 33.12 -27.73
N ALA A 7 16.60 32.39 -26.96
CA ALA A 7 16.92 31.10 -26.38
C ALA A 7 16.60 29.98 -27.39
N GLY A 8 17.52 29.01 -27.52
CA GLY A 8 17.42 27.82 -28.38
C GLY A 8 18.71 27.71 -29.22
N GLU A 9 19.48 26.63 -29.25
CA GLU A 9 19.27 25.22 -28.96
C GLU A 9 20.63 24.61 -28.58
N GLU A 10 20.75 23.95 -27.42
CA GLU A 10 21.92 23.09 -27.10
C GLU A 10 21.48 21.72 -26.59
N GLN A 11 20.62 21.03 -27.36
CA GLN A 11 20.28 19.61 -27.13
C GLN A 11 20.74 18.66 -28.26
N GLY A 12 21.55 19.13 -29.21
CA GLY A 12 22.03 18.32 -30.34
C GLY A 12 23.34 17.53 -30.13
N SER A 13 24.13 17.83 -29.08
CA SER A 13 25.54 17.40 -29.03
C SER A 13 25.78 15.99 -28.46
N ARG A 14 24.91 15.48 -27.56
CA ARG A 14 25.19 14.22 -26.83
C ARG A 14 24.88 12.95 -27.63
N LEU A 15 23.85 12.99 -28.48
CA LEU A 15 23.47 11.85 -29.33
C LEU A 15 24.45 11.66 -30.50
N ALA A 16 24.92 12.75 -31.09
CA ALA A 16 25.91 12.73 -32.15
C ALA A 16 27.28 12.21 -31.66
N GLY A 17 27.72 12.63 -30.46
CA GLY A 17 28.97 12.14 -29.87
C GLY A 17 28.96 10.64 -29.55
N GLY A 18 27.80 10.08 -29.16
CA GLY A 18 27.64 8.66 -28.89
C GLY A 18 27.80 7.79 -30.15
N CYS A 19 27.12 8.14 -31.24
CA CYS A 19 27.18 7.36 -32.48
C CYS A 19 28.59 7.31 -33.09
N VAL A 20 29.33 8.42 -33.06
CA VAL A 20 30.71 8.47 -33.60
C VAL A 20 31.65 7.58 -32.77
N ALA A 21 31.49 7.55 -31.45
CA ALA A 21 32.29 6.67 -30.59
C ALA A 21 31.99 5.18 -30.84
N VAL A 22 30.72 4.81 -31.04
CA VAL A 22 30.34 3.41 -31.36
C VAL A 22 30.92 2.97 -32.71
N VAL A 23 30.88 3.83 -33.73
CA VAL A 23 31.39 3.48 -35.06
C VAL A 23 32.92 3.33 -35.06
N LEU A 24 33.65 4.22 -34.38
CA LEU A 24 35.12 4.16 -34.34
C LEU A 24 35.65 2.99 -33.50
N VAL A 25 35.05 2.73 -32.34
CA VAL A 25 35.45 1.61 -31.47
C VAL A 25 34.96 0.27 -32.04
N GLY A 26 33.73 0.22 -32.55
CA GLY A 26 33.16 -0.97 -33.17
C GLY A 26 33.87 -1.37 -34.46
N GLY A 27 34.21 -0.40 -35.31
CA GLY A 27 34.91 -0.65 -36.58
C GLY A 27 36.34 -1.17 -36.40
N SER A 28 37.09 -0.62 -35.43
CA SER A 28 38.45 -1.09 -35.12
C SER A 28 38.48 -2.48 -34.48
N LEU A 29 37.46 -2.85 -33.70
CA LEU A 29 37.32 -4.21 -33.18
C LEU A 29 36.91 -5.21 -34.29
N PHE A 30 36.09 -4.79 -35.25
CA PHE A 30 35.64 -5.64 -36.35
C PHE A 30 36.79 -6.03 -37.30
N THR A 31 37.71 -5.11 -37.60
CA THR A 31 38.89 -5.41 -38.43
C THR A 31 39.85 -6.37 -37.74
N LEU A 32 39.96 -6.29 -36.41
CA LEU A 32 40.82 -7.17 -35.61
C LEU A 32 40.27 -8.60 -35.51
N VAL A 33 38.94 -8.74 -35.42
CA VAL A 33 38.22 -10.03 -35.43
C VAL A 33 38.37 -10.77 -36.76
N GLN A 34 38.36 -10.04 -37.89
CA GLN A 34 38.60 -10.63 -39.22
C GLN A 34 40.03 -11.17 -39.39
N ALA A 35 41.02 -10.54 -38.75
CA ALA A 35 42.42 -10.93 -38.89
C ALA A 35 42.80 -12.16 -38.02
N VAL A 36 42.14 -12.35 -36.87
CA VAL A 36 42.46 -13.45 -35.93
C VAL A 36 41.16 -14.00 -35.30
N PRO A 37 40.40 -14.85 -36.01
CA PRO A 37 39.06 -15.28 -35.60
C PRO A 37 39.04 -16.07 -34.28
N GLU A 38 40.13 -16.77 -33.95
CA GLU A 38 40.26 -17.53 -32.69
C GLU A 38 40.34 -16.60 -31.46
N SER A 39 40.89 -15.39 -31.62
CA SER A 39 40.98 -14.40 -30.54
C SER A 39 39.67 -13.69 -30.26
N ALA A 40 38.72 -13.74 -31.20
CA ALA A 40 37.43 -13.07 -31.09
C ALA A 40 36.60 -13.58 -29.91
N TYR A 41 36.64 -14.88 -29.64
CA TYR A 41 35.93 -15.47 -28.49
C TYR A 41 36.46 -14.94 -27.15
N VAL A 42 37.79 -14.76 -27.04
CA VAL A 42 38.43 -14.22 -25.83
C VAL A 42 38.07 -12.75 -25.65
N LEU A 43 38.11 -11.96 -26.72
CA LEU A 43 37.76 -10.54 -26.68
C LEU A 43 36.27 -10.32 -26.36
N ILE A 44 35.36 -11.10 -26.95
CA ILE A 44 33.92 -11.04 -26.65
C ILE A 44 33.67 -11.44 -25.19
N GLY A 45 34.31 -12.50 -24.70
CA GLY A 45 34.20 -12.93 -23.31
C GLY A 45 34.69 -11.85 -22.34
N ALA A 46 35.85 -11.24 -22.62
CA ALA A 46 36.41 -10.17 -21.80
C ALA A 46 35.50 -8.91 -21.83
N ALA A 47 35.05 -8.48 -23.01
CA ALA A 47 34.15 -7.34 -23.14
C ALA A 47 32.81 -7.58 -22.42
N GLY A 48 32.26 -8.80 -22.50
CA GLY A 48 31.03 -9.18 -21.81
C GLY A 48 31.16 -9.10 -20.29
N THR A 49 32.25 -9.63 -19.73
CA THR A 49 32.48 -9.60 -18.28
C THR A 49 32.69 -8.17 -17.76
N VAL A 50 33.45 -7.33 -18.48
CA VAL A 50 33.64 -5.90 -18.15
C VAL A 50 32.30 -5.15 -18.25
N GLY A 51 31.49 -5.44 -19.27
CA GLY A 51 30.15 -4.87 -19.43
C GLY A 51 29.23 -5.20 -18.25
N VAL A 52 29.20 -6.47 -17.83
CA VAL A 52 28.41 -6.92 -16.68
C VAL A 52 28.89 -6.28 -15.38
N GLN A 53 30.21 -6.21 -15.14
CA GLN A 53 30.77 -5.58 -13.95
C GLN A 53 30.40 -4.09 -13.90
N ARG A 54 30.53 -3.38 -15.02
CA ARG A 54 30.20 -1.96 -15.10
C ARG A 54 28.70 -1.70 -14.96
N ALA A 55 27.85 -2.56 -15.53
CA ALA A 55 26.41 -2.51 -15.35
C ALA A 55 26.01 -2.75 -13.89
N ARG A 56 26.63 -3.72 -13.21
CA ARG A 56 26.42 -3.97 -11.77
C ARG A 56 26.88 -2.79 -10.91
N ALA A 57 28.04 -2.22 -11.20
CA ALA A 57 28.55 -1.06 -10.49
C ALA A 57 27.65 0.17 -10.70
N TRP A 58 27.15 0.39 -11.91
CA TRP A 58 26.17 1.44 -12.19
C TRP A 58 24.88 1.20 -11.41
N ASN A 59 24.34 -0.03 -11.43
CA ASN A 59 23.12 -0.36 -10.73
C ASN A 59 23.28 -0.22 -9.21
N ALA A 60 24.45 -0.58 -8.67
CA ALA A 60 24.80 -0.34 -7.27
C ALA A 60 24.86 1.15 -6.93
N ARG A 61 25.37 2.01 -7.82
CA ARG A 61 25.35 3.48 -7.63
C ARG A 61 23.96 4.11 -7.74
N ARG A 62 23.04 3.45 -8.45
CA ARG A 62 21.63 3.88 -8.56
C ARG A 62 20.74 3.35 -7.45
N ARG A 63 21.18 2.31 -6.73
CA ARG A 63 20.63 2.05 -5.41
C ARG A 63 21.19 3.14 -4.51
N GLU A 64 20.34 4.10 -4.15
CA GLU A 64 20.66 5.00 -3.03
C GLU A 64 21.13 4.12 -1.86
N PRO A 65 22.17 4.52 -1.11
CA PRO A 65 22.47 3.86 0.14
C PRO A 65 21.17 3.91 0.93
N ALA A 66 20.61 2.74 1.26
CA ALA A 66 19.50 2.67 2.18
C ALA A 66 19.98 3.39 3.42
N ALA A 67 19.50 4.63 3.60
CA ALA A 67 19.70 5.36 4.84
C ALA A 67 19.22 4.41 5.93
N GLU A 68 20.08 4.19 6.91
CA GLU A 68 19.79 3.41 8.10
C GLU A 68 18.39 3.79 8.58
N GLU A 69 17.44 2.87 8.40
CA GLU A 69 16.02 3.13 8.57
C GLU A 69 15.76 3.36 10.06
N GLU A 70 15.65 4.63 10.44
CA GLU A 70 14.89 5.06 11.59
C GLU A 70 13.51 4.41 11.46
N GLN A 71 13.18 3.49 12.38
CA GLN A 71 11.94 2.71 12.29
C GLN A 71 10.77 3.67 12.13
N PRO A 72 10.06 3.65 10.98
CA PRO A 72 9.01 4.63 10.75
C PRO A 72 7.93 4.43 11.80
N GLU A 73 7.50 5.51 12.42
CA GLU A 73 6.30 5.49 13.26
C GLU A 73 5.16 4.84 12.48
N PRO A 74 4.30 4.04 13.13
CA PRO A 74 3.19 3.38 12.46
C PRO A 74 2.29 4.43 11.82
N VAL A 75 2.32 4.48 10.48
CA VAL A 75 1.52 5.43 9.70
C VAL A 75 0.09 4.93 9.65
N ASP A 76 -0.84 5.70 10.21
CA ASP A 76 -2.26 5.49 9.99
C ASP A 76 -2.63 5.93 8.56
N ILE A 77 -2.64 4.95 7.65
CA ILE A 77 -2.91 5.17 6.24
C ILE A 77 -4.34 5.66 5.98
N VAL A 78 -5.30 5.34 6.88
CA VAL A 78 -6.70 5.75 6.73
C VAL A 78 -6.86 7.21 7.14
N ALA A 79 -6.29 7.60 8.28
CA ALA A 79 -6.29 8.99 8.72
C ALA A 79 -5.58 9.91 7.70
N THR A 80 -4.41 9.50 7.21
CA THR A 80 -3.68 10.26 6.18
C THR A 80 -4.42 10.32 4.85
N LEU A 81 -5.17 9.28 4.48
CA LEU A 81 -6.04 9.30 3.30
C LEU A 81 -7.17 10.30 3.44
N HIS A 82 -7.79 10.41 4.62
CA HIS A 82 -8.80 11.44 4.90
C HIS A 82 -8.22 12.85 4.91
N GLU A 83 -7.01 13.04 5.46
CA GLU A 83 -6.33 14.33 5.42
C GLU A 83 -5.98 14.74 3.97
N ALA A 84 -5.59 13.78 3.14
CA ALA A 84 -5.27 14.03 1.73
C ALA A 84 -6.51 14.18 0.84
N ALA A 85 -7.68 13.70 1.28
CA ALA A 85 -8.92 13.68 0.51
C ALA A 85 -9.78 14.90 0.77
N ASP A 86 -10.04 15.69 -0.28
CA ASP A 86 -11.20 16.57 -0.28
C ASP A 86 -12.49 15.72 -0.30
N PRO A 87 -13.60 16.18 0.31
CA PRO A 87 -14.87 15.47 0.29
C PRO A 87 -15.31 15.13 -1.14
N GLY A 88 -15.50 13.83 -1.41
CA GLY A 88 -15.97 13.33 -2.70
C GLY A 88 -14.93 13.35 -3.83
N ARG A 89 -13.63 13.51 -3.52
CA ARG A 89 -12.57 13.49 -4.54
C ARG A 89 -11.65 12.29 -4.40
N SER A 90 -11.21 11.79 -5.55
CA SER A 90 -10.16 10.78 -5.65
C SER A 90 -8.80 11.42 -5.34
N VAL A 91 -7.87 10.63 -4.78
CA VAL A 91 -6.56 11.11 -4.29
C VAL A 91 -5.43 10.41 -5.02
N LEU A 92 -4.42 11.15 -5.49
CA LEU A 92 -3.24 10.58 -6.14
C LEU A 92 -2.27 9.97 -5.11
N LEU A 93 -1.59 8.88 -5.47
CA LEU A 93 -0.58 8.26 -4.59
C LEU A 93 0.55 9.22 -4.22
N THR A 94 0.90 10.14 -5.12
CA THR A 94 1.92 11.18 -4.88
C THR A 94 1.47 12.21 -3.85
N GLN A 95 0.16 12.43 -3.71
CA GLN A 95 -0.39 13.32 -2.69
C GLN A 95 -0.39 12.62 -1.32
N ILE A 96 -0.85 11.37 -1.26
CA ILE A 96 -0.80 10.54 -0.05
C ILE A 96 0.65 10.39 0.43
N GLN A 97 1.59 10.15 -0.48
CA GLN A 97 3.01 10.07 -0.16
C GLN A 97 3.51 11.33 0.58
N LYS A 98 3.14 12.52 0.07
CA LYS A 98 3.57 13.79 0.64
C LYS A 98 2.99 14.03 2.02
N VAL A 99 1.70 13.75 2.20
CA VAL A 99 1.01 13.91 3.49
C VAL A 99 1.54 12.93 4.52
N ALA A 100 1.70 11.66 4.14
CA ALA A 100 2.21 10.61 5.02
C ALA A 100 3.73 10.64 5.24
N GLY A 101 4.47 11.58 4.62
CA GLY A 101 5.93 11.66 4.74
C GLY A 101 6.69 10.43 4.21
N LEU A 102 6.08 9.65 3.31
CA LEU A 102 6.63 8.37 2.87
C LEU A 102 7.71 8.55 1.79
N PRO A 103 8.72 7.66 1.74
CA PRO A 103 9.86 7.82 0.83
C PRO A 103 9.46 7.67 -0.64
N ASN A 104 8.44 6.87 -0.94
CA ASN A 104 7.99 6.62 -2.31
C ASN A 104 6.54 6.13 -2.37
N THR A 105 5.95 6.18 -3.57
CA THR A 105 4.57 5.70 -3.83
C THR A 105 4.43 4.17 -3.75
N ARG A 106 5.53 3.41 -3.71
CA ARG A 106 5.50 1.96 -3.50
C ARG A 106 5.20 1.62 -2.03
N ALA A 107 5.76 2.36 -1.09
CA ALA A 107 5.45 2.26 0.34
C ALA A 107 3.97 2.57 0.59
N VAL A 108 3.45 3.65 -0.02
CA VAL A 108 2.01 3.98 0.03
C VAL A 108 1.16 2.83 -0.48
N ARG A 109 1.51 2.24 -1.64
CA ARG A 109 0.75 1.12 -2.21
C ARG A 109 0.78 -0.12 -1.32
N ALA A 110 1.88 -0.37 -0.61
CA ALA A 110 1.97 -1.48 0.33
C ALA A 110 0.99 -1.28 1.51
N LEU A 111 1.01 -0.10 2.14
CA LEU A 111 0.11 0.24 3.26
C LEU A 111 -1.36 0.21 2.84
N LEU A 112 -1.70 0.75 1.66
CA LEU A 112 -3.05 0.65 1.12
C LEU A 112 -3.47 -0.80 0.88
N GLY A 113 -2.54 -1.65 0.42
CA GLY A 113 -2.78 -3.09 0.24
C GLY A 113 -3.04 -3.82 1.56
N GLU A 114 -2.26 -3.50 2.60
CA GLU A 114 -2.45 -4.04 3.96
C GLU A 114 -3.81 -3.63 4.55
N ALA A 115 -4.25 -2.39 4.29
CA ALA A 115 -5.57 -1.90 4.68
C ALA A 115 -6.72 -2.39 3.77
N GLY A 116 -6.43 -3.18 2.72
CA GLY A 116 -7.43 -3.67 1.77
C GLY A 116 -8.02 -2.59 0.84
N ILE A 117 -7.39 -1.42 0.75
CA ILE A 117 -7.83 -0.28 -0.07
C ILE A 117 -7.31 -0.44 -1.50
N ARG A 118 -8.23 -0.35 -2.47
CA ARG A 118 -7.91 -0.57 -3.88
C ARG A 118 -7.28 0.66 -4.52
N THR A 119 -6.18 0.47 -5.24
CA THR A 119 -5.55 1.52 -6.06
C THR A 119 -5.93 1.37 -7.53
N ARG A 120 -6.31 2.47 -8.20
CA ARG A 120 -6.69 2.51 -9.63
C ARG A 120 -6.16 3.79 -10.30
N GLY A 121 -6.32 3.90 -11.61
CA GLY A 121 -6.07 5.16 -12.32
C GLY A 121 -7.16 6.17 -12.00
N VAL A 122 -6.78 7.34 -11.49
CA VAL A 122 -7.69 8.43 -11.13
C VAL A 122 -7.35 9.70 -11.91
N ARG A 123 -8.37 10.52 -12.15
CA ARG A 123 -8.23 11.86 -12.71
C ARG A 123 -8.61 12.85 -11.63
N THR A 124 -7.69 13.71 -11.24
CA THR A 124 -7.91 14.75 -10.24
C THR A 124 -7.54 16.11 -10.85
N PRO A 125 -7.95 17.23 -10.24
CA PRO A 125 -7.50 18.55 -10.66
C PRO A 125 -5.96 18.71 -10.63
N ALA A 126 -5.28 17.93 -9.77
CA ALA A 126 -3.83 17.92 -9.66
C ALA A 126 -3.13 17.05 -10.73
N GLY A 127 -3.87 16.30 -11.54
CA GLY A 127 -3.34 15.53 -12.65
C GLY A 127 -3.99 14.15 -12.83
N ASN A 128 -3.39 13.35 -13.72
CA ASN A 128 -3.82 11.98 -13.99
C ASN A 128 -2.74 11.01 -13.50
N GLY A 129 -3.14 9.97 -12.77
CA GLY A 129 -2.17 9.01 -12.26
C GLY A 129 -2.78 7.91 -11.40
N PRO A 130 -1.94 7.04 -10.82
CA PRO A 130 -2.40 6.05 -9.86
C PRO A 130 -2.85 6.75 -8.58
N GLY A 131 -3.95 6.28 -8.01
CA GLY A 131 -4.56 6.85 -6.81
C GLY A 131 -5.63 5.95 -6.21
N VAL A 132 -6.31 6.48 -5.20
CA VAL A 132 -7.48 5.88 -4.57
C VAL A 132 -8.70 6.66 -5.03
N HIS A 133 -9.72 5.94 -5.46
CA HIS A 133 -10.99 6.55 -5.86
C HIS A 133 -11.83 6.89 -4.63
N HIS A 134 -12.62 7.97 -4.70
CA HIS A 134 -13.41 8.43 -3.55
C HIS A 134 -14.36 7.34 -3.00
N GLU A 135 -14.89 6.47 -3.86
CA GLU A 135 -15.76 5.36 -3.47
C GLU A 135 -15.04 4.21 -2.75
N ASP A 136 -13.71 4.14 -2.88
CA ASP A 136 -12.87 3.13 -2.22
C ASP A 136 -12.24 3.70 -0.90
N ILE A 137 -12.53 4.95 -0.53
CA ILE A 137 -12.08 5.56 0.74
C ILE A 137 -13.00 5.07 1.87
N PRO A 138 -12.50 4.33 2.88
CA PRO A 138 -13.32 3.91 4.00
C PRO A 138 -13.82 5.12 4.79
N PRO A 139 -15.00 5.06 5.45
CA PRO A 139 -15.43 6.12 6.34
C PRO A 139 -14.45 6.24 7.52
N PRO A 140 -14.28 7.46 8.08
CA PRO A 140 -13.41 7.64 9.23
C PRO A 140 -13.95 6.78 10.38
N LEU A 141 -13.07 6.01 11.02
CA LEU A 141 -13.41 5.32 12.25
C LEU A 141 -13.84 6.39 13.25
N SER A 142 -15.10 6.37 13.66
CA SER A 142 -15.57 7.28 14.69
C SER A 142 -14.72 7.00 15.94
N PRO A 143 -14.17 8.02 16.59
CA PRO A 143 -13.47 7.81 17.84
C PRO A 143 -14.45 7.11 18.77
N GLU A 144 -14.12 5.88 19.17
CA GLU A 144 -14.80 5.21 20.26
C GLU A 144 -14.78 6.20 21.42
N SER A 145 -15.95 6.74 21.75
CA SER A 145 -16.12 7.47 23.00
C SER A 145 -15.73 6.50 24.10
N ASP A 146 -14.64 6.81 24.81
CA ASP A 146 -14.08 6.12 25.99
C ASP A 146 -15.05 6.11 27.19
N THR A 147 -16.33 5.86 26.97
CA THR A 147 -17.24 5.35 27.97
C THR A 147 -17.35 3.85 27.74
N PRO A 148 -16.92 2.99 28.69
CA PRO A 148 -17.25 1.58 28.64
C PRO A 148 -18.77 1.46 28.80
N SER A 149 -19.48 1.51 27.68
CA SER A 149 -20.87 1.10 27.61
C SER A 149 -20.86 -0.40 27.80
N GLU A 150 -21.22 -0.86 29.01
CA GLU A 150 -21.45 -2.27 29.37
C GLU A 150 -22.55 -2.96 28.54
N GLY A 151 -23.06 -2.35 27.47
CA GLY A 151 -23.96 -2.98 26.51
C GLY A 151 -23.22 -3.38 25.23
N CYS A 152 -23.23 -4.69 24.91
CA CYS A 152 -22.92 -5.14 23.55
C CYS A 152 -23.77 -4.34 22.55
N LEU A 153 -23.14 -3.57 21.67
CA LEU A 153 -23.78 -3.02 20.46
C LEU A 153 -23.88 -4.13 19.40
N CYS A 154 -24.55 -5.21 19.79
CA CYS A 154 -25.07 -6.21 18.89
C CYS A 154 -26.28 -5.58 18.19
N SER A 155 -26.07 -4.82 17.12
CA SER A 155 -27.17 -4.23 16.35
C SER A 155 -27.96 -5.34 15.65
N SER A 156 -29.11 -5.70 16.24
CA SER A 156 -30.03 -6.73 15.76
C SER A 156 -30.68 -6.45 14.40
N GLY A 157 -30.17 -5.50 13.61
CA GLY A 157 -30.72 -5.07 12.33
C GLY A 157 -30.12 -5.78 11.11
N ALA A 158 -29.01 -6.52 11.25
CA ALA A 158 -28.32 -7.15 10.11
C ALA A 158 -28.45 -8.68 10.10
N ASN A 159 -29.51 -9.21 10.71
CA ASN A 159 -29.87 -10.61 10.62
C ASN A 159 -31.03 -10.75 9.62
N ALA A 160 -30.73 -11.21 8.39
CA ALA A 160 -31.72 -11.47 7.35
C ALA A 160 -32.42 -12.84 7.48
N ASN A 161 -32.39 -13.49 8.65
CA ASN A 161 -33.13 -14.72 8.87
C ASN A 161 -34.60 -14.41 9.20
N THR A 162 -35.51 -15.12 8.52
CA THR A 162 -36.96 -14.86 8.56
C THR A 162 -37.66 -15.55 9.73
N ASN A 163 -36.92 -16.06 10.72
CA ASN A 163 -37.45 -16.84 11.85
C ASN A 163 -37.59 -16.03 13.16
N ASN A 164 -37.42 -14.70 13.12
CA ASN A 164 -37.80 -13.84 14.24
C ASN A 164 -39.26 -13.41 14.06
N GLU A 165 -40.20 -14.20 14.60
CA GLU A 165 -41.58 -13.75 14.75
C GLU A 165 -41.63 -12.49 15.61
N SER A 166 -42.47 -11.53 15.22
CA SER A 166 -42.72 -10.27 15.93
C SER A 166 -43.54 -10.48 17.21
N GLY A 167 -42.99 -11.24 18.16
CA GLY A 167 -43.63 -11.60 19.41
C GLY A 167 -43.07 -10.83 20.61
N GLU A 168 -43.89 -9.92 21.13
CA GLU A 168 -43.88 -9.36 22.50
C GLU A 168 -42.52 -9.02 23.15
N GLY A 169 -42.17 -7.73 23.06
CA GLY A 169 -41.35 -7.02 24.04
C GLY A 169 -39.87 -7.34 24.06
N ALA A 170 -39.08 -6.44 24.66
CA ALA A 170 -37.69 -6.72 25.00
C ALA A 170 -37.67 -7.88 26.01
N ARG A 171 -37.30 -9.08 25.57
CA ARG A 171 -37.06 -10.22 26.46
C ARG A 171 -35.63 -10.15 26.96
N GLU A 172 -35.47 -10.40 28.25
CA GLU A 172 -34.15 -10.50 28.86
C GLU A 172 -33.42 -11.72 28.29
N GLY A 173 -32.28 -11.51 27.63
CA GLY A 173 -31.49 -12.56 27.02
C GLY A 173 -30.67 -13.37 28.03
N LEU A 174 -29.98 -14.40 27.53
CA LEU A 174 -28.99 -15.16 28.31
C LEU A 174 -27.99 -14.21 28.97
N ARG A 175 -27.87 -14.30 30.29
CA ARG A 175 -26.88 -13.53 31.07
C ARG A 175 -25.65 -14.38 31.30
N VAL A 176 -24.47 -13.85 31.02
CA VAL A 176 -23.21 -14.55 31.29
C VAL A 176 -22.47 -13.81 32.38
N GLU A 177 -22.26 -14.48 33.52
CA GLU A 177 -21.51 -13.96 34.65
C GLU A 177 -20.15 -14.66 34.73
N LEU A 178 -19.06 -13.90 34.77
CA LEU A 178 -17.73 -14.46 34.95
C LEU A 178 -17.52 -14.89 36.41
N ILE A 179 -17.10 -16.14 36.63
CA ILE A 179 -16.72 -16.64 37.96
C ILE A 179 -15.19 -16.65 38.05
N GLY A 180 -14.62 -15.47 38.32
CA GLY A 180 -13.17 -15.27 38.40
C GLY A 180 -12.44 -15.63 37.10
N GLN A 181 -11.19 -16.10 37.23
CA GLN A 181 -10.37 -16.52 36.08
C GLN A 181 -10.64 -17.96 35.60
N ALA A 182 -11.52 -18.70 36.29
CA ALA A 182 -11.66 -20.14 36.11
C ALA A 182 -12.91 -20.56 35.31
N GLY A 183 -13.79 -19.63 34.92
CA GLY A 183 -14.92 -19.95 34.06
C GLY A 183 -16.01 -18.90 33.98
N ALA A 184 -17.07 -19.23 33.23
CA ALA A 184 -18.25 -18.41 33.06
C ALA A 184 -19.52 -19.20 33.44
N ARG A 185 -20.45 -18.53 34.10
CA ARG A 185 -21.79 -19.02 34.43
C ARG A 185 -22.77 -18.43 33.44
N ILE A 186 -23.44 -19.30 32.68
CA ILE A 186 -24.49 -18.90 31.77
C ILE A 186 -25.82 -19.07 32.51
N ILE A 187 -26.59 -17.99 32.63
CA ILE A 187 -27.91 -17.94 33.25
C ILE A 187 -28.92 -17.74 32.13
N ASP A 188 -29.68 -18.79 31.83
CA ASP A 188 -30.87 -18.69 30.98
C ASP A 188 -32.08 -18.32 31.86
N PRO A 189 -32.68 -17.14 31.70
CA PRO A 189 -33.86 -16.75 32.47
C PRO A 189 -35.07 -17.68 32.22
N ASN A 190 -35.12 -18.43 31.11
CA ASN A 190 -36.16 -19.43 30.85
C ASN A 190 -35.92 -20.77 31.55
N GLU A 191 -34.71 -21.04 32.03
CA GLU A 191 -34.35 -22.33 32.63
C GLU A 191 -34.87 -22.48 34.07
N ALA A 192 -35.26 -21.38 34.72
CA ALA A 192 -35.84 -21.38 36.07
C ALA A 192 -37.13 -22.20 36.22
N ARG A 193 -37.77 -22.64 35.12
CA ARG A 193 -39.00 -23.45 35.14
C ARG A 193 -38.79 -24.95 35.22
N ARG A 194 -37.59 -25.49 35.03
CA ARG A 194 -37.35 -26.95 35.14
C ARG A 194 -36.95 -27.34 36.56
N ARG A 195 -37.88 -27.26 37.50
CA ARG A 195 -37.73 -27.93 38.80
C ARG A 195 -38.02 -29.42 38.61
N HIS A 196 -36.99 -30.25 38.63
CA HIS A 196 -37.17 -31.69 38.83
C HIS A 196 -37.46 -31.93 40.31
N GLU A 197 -38.63 -32.51 40.60
CA GLU A 197 -38.99 -32.95 41.95
C GLU A 197 -38.11 -34.16 42.31
N VAL A 198 -37.10 -33.95 43.14
CA VAL A 198 -36.25 -35.03 43.65
C VAL A 198 -36.98 -35.69 44.82
N ARG A 199 -37.60 -36.83 44.56
CA ARG A 199 -38.23 -37.67 45.60
C ARG A 199 -37.14 -38.43 46.34
N ALA A 200 -36.84 -38.01 47.57
CA ALA A 200 -35.99 -38.78 48.48
C ALA A 200 -36.71 -40.09 48.87
N ARG A 201 -35.97 -41.21 48.83
CA ARG A 201 -36.38 -42.51 49.38
C ARG A 201 -35.91 -42.63 50.82
#